data_AF-A0ABD5BDK5-F1
#
_entry.id   AF-A0ABD5BDK5-F1
#
_cell.length_a   1.000
_cell.length_b   1.000
_cell.length_c   1.000
_cell.angle_alpha   90.00
_cell.angle_beta   90.00
_cell.angle_gamma   90.00
#
_symmetry.space_group_name_H-M   'P 1'
#
loop_
_entity.id
_entity.type
_entity.pdbx_description
1 polymer ?
#
loop_
_entity_poly.entity_id
_entity_poly.type
_entity_poly.pdbx_seq_one_letter_code
_entity_poly.pdbx_strand_id
1 'polypeptide(L)'
;MNEISRLTLFPSQPDLTVREKPLYVFGHKNPDSDSICSALVVADWLNHLGKPAVAFRLGELTPETRYILATAGVQAPALLKGDLRDRKVWLVDFTDIEQGPASLPDSDVVGVIDHHRLGTLVTRNPPDVWVRAVGCCATVILQILT
;
A
#
# COMPACT_ATOMS: atom_id res chain seq x y z
N MET A 1 -39.34 -3.33 -38.93
CA MET A 1 -39.03 -1.96 -38.47
C MET A 1 -39.72 -1.81 -37.12
N ASN A 2 -39.09 -1.48 -36.02
CA ASN A 2 -37.71 -1.18 -35.68
C ASN A 2 -37.68 -1.22 -34.14
N GLU A 3 -36.55 -1.64 -33.55
CA GLU A 3 -35.94 -0.98 -32.38
C GLU A 3 -36.72 -1.03 -31.05
N ILE A 4 -36.29 -1.64 -29.95
CA ILE A 4 -34.94 -1.74 -29.39
C ILE A 4 -34.87 -3.01 -28.53
N SER A 5 -33.91 -3.85 -28.88
CA SER A 5 -33.51 -5.00 -28.08
C SER A 5 -32.57 -4.53 -26.96
N ARG A 6 -32.77 -5.10 -25.77
CA ARG A 6 -31.76 -5.30 -24.72
C ARG A 6 -31.19 -4.05 -24.05
N LEU A 7 -31.77 -3.72 -22.89
CA LEU A 7 -31.01 -3.17 -21.77
C LEU A 7 -29.85 -4.13 -21.41
N THR A 8 -28.66 -3.90 -21.95
CA THR A 8 -27.42 -4.36 -21.31
C THR A 8 -26.95 -3.22 -20.41
N LEU A 9 -27.35 -3.26 -19.14
CA LEU A 9 -27.06 -2.23 -18.14
C LEU A 9 -25.62 -2.26 -17.59
N PHE A 10 -24.71 -2.98 -18.26
CA PHE A 10 -23.32 -3.10 -17.83
C PHE A 10 -22.39 -3.01 -19.04
N PRO A 11 -21.30 -2.23 -18.97
CA PRO A 11 -20.26 -2.32 -19.98
C PRO A 11 -19.75 -3.76 -20.05
N SER A 12 -19.45 -4.20 -21.27
CA SER A 12 -18.77 -5.49 -21.53
C SER A 12 -17.58 -5.63 -20.59
N GLN A 13 -17.47 -6.78 -19.92
CA GLN A 13 -16.36 -7.06 -19.01
C GLN A 13 -15.03 -6.78 -19.72
N PRO A 14 -14.10 -6.05 -19.08
CA PRO A 14 -12.78 -5.86 -19.67
C PRO A 14 -12.11 -7.22 -19.86
N ASP A 15 -11.46 -7.34 -21.01
CA ASP A 15 -10.67 -8.47 -21.49
C ASP A 15 -9.78 -9.06 -20.38
N LEU A 16 -10.02 -10.34 -20.05
CA LEU A 16 -9.34 -11.14 -19.04
C LEU A 16 -7.94 -11.57 -19.53
N THR A 17 -7.03 -10.64 -19.78
CA THR A 17 -5.61 -10.97 -20.07
C THR A 17 -4.58 -9.99 -19.52
N VAL A 18 -4.96 -9.00 -18.70
CA VAL A 18 -3.97 -8.23 -17.94
C VAL A 18 -3.71 -8.94 -16.61
N ARG A 19 -2.55 -9.60 -16.47
CA ARG A 19 -2.06 -9.94 -15.12
C ARG A 19 -1.91 -8.62 -14.37
N GLU A 20 -2.83 -8.32 -13.46
CA GLU A 20 -2.73 -7.12 -12.65
C GLU A 20 -1.36 -7.08 -11.97
N LYS A 21 -0.61 -6.01 -12.22
CA LYS A 21 0.65 -5.78 -11.54
C LYS A 21 0.33 -5.61 -10.05
N PRO A 22 1.09 -6.26 -9.15
CA PRO A 22 0.81 -6.17 -7.74
C PRO A 22 0.96 -4.74 -7.23
N LEU A 23 0.18 -4.39 -6.21
CA LEU A 23 0.33 -3.19 -5.41
C LEU A 23 1.63 -3.26 -4.61
N TYR A 24 2.37 -2.17 -4.59
CA TYR A 24 3.62 -2.07 -3.83
C TYR A 24 3.28 -1.42 -2.49
N VAL A 25 3.41 -2.16 -1.40
CA VAL A 25 3.08 -1.69 -0.05
C VAL A 25 4.35 -1.39 0.71
N PHE A 26 4.53 -0.19 1.25
CA PHE A 26 5.75 0.15 1.99
C PHE A 26 5.54 1.32 2.96
N GLY A 27 6.32 1.30 4.04
CA GLY A 27 6.47 2.41 4.97
C GLY A 27 7.58 3.39 4.59
N HIS A 28 8.03 4.22 5.51
CA HIS A 28 8.99 5.31 5.23
C HIS A 28 10.44 4.83 5.01
N LYS A 29 11.27 5.69 4.43
CA LYS A 29 12.63 5.41 3.92
C LYS A 29 13.62 4.89 4.97
N ASN A 30 13.48 5.33 6.22
CA ASN A 30 14.26 4.86 7.36
C ASN A 30 13.35 3.99 8.22
N PRO A 31 12.97 2.78 7.77
CA PRO A 31 11.85 2.05 8.32
C PRO A 31 12.10 1.64 9.77
N ASP A 32 11.12 1.92 10.62
CA ASP A 32 11.07 1.39 11.97
C ASP A 32 10.18 0.13 12.01
N SER A 33 9.87 -0.33 13.23
CA SER A 33 9.06 -1.53 13.40
C SER A 33 7.60 -1.33 12.97
N ASP A 34 7.03 -0.13 13.11
CA ASP A 34 5.66 0.15 12.69
C ASP A 34 5.55 0.10 11.16
N SER A 35 6.40 0.86 10.46
CA SER A 35 6.49 0.87 9.01
C SER A 35 6.62 -0.53 8.38
N ILE A 36 7.48 -1.40 8.94
CA ILE A 36 7.68 -2.76 8.41
C ILE A 36 6.51 -3.69 8.71
N CYS A 37 6.04 -3.71 9.95
CA CYS A 37 4.95 -4.61 10.34
C CYS A 37 3.64 -4.19 9.66
N SER A 38 3.36 -2.89 9.60
CA SER A 38 2.20 -2.33 8.91
C SER A 38 2.21 -2.66 7.43
N ALA A 39 3.37 -2.57 6.74
CA ALA A 39 3.45 -2.92 5.32
C ALA A 39 3.16 -4.41 5.07
N LEU A 40 3.63 -5.30 5.93
CA LEU A 40 3.36 -6.74 5.86
C LEU A 40 1.87 -7.03 6.04
N VAL A 41 1.25 -6.49 7.10
CA VAL A 41 -0.17 -6.75 7.41
C VAL A 41 -1.08 -6.14 6.35
N VAL A 42 -0.78 -4.95 5.84
CA VAL A 42 -1.57 -4.31 4.78
C VAL A 42 -1.45 -5.08 3.47
N ALA A 43 -0.26 -5.58 3.11
CA ALA A 43 -0.12 -6.43 1.93
C ALA A 43 -0.94 -7.73 2.07
N ASP A 44 -0.92 -8.37 3.24
CA ASP A 44 -1.73 -9.56 3.51
C ASP A 44 -3.24 -9.26 3.40
N TRP A 45 -3.70 -8.18 4.04
CA TRP A 45 -5.07 -7.70 3.97
C TRP A 45 -5.53 -7.42 2.53
N LEU A 46 -4.73 -6.71 1.74
CA LEU A 46 -5.05 -6.43 0.34
C LEU A 46 -5.15 -7.71 -0.49
N ASN A 47 -4.24 -8.68 -0.27
CA ASN A 47 -4.31 -9.98 -0.92
C ASN A 47 -5.59 -10.74 -0.53
N HIS A 48 -6.01 -10.67 0.73
CA HIS A 48 -7.28 -11.26 1.19
C HIS A 48 -8.50 -10.64 0.49
N LEU A 49 -8.43 -9.34 0.15
CA LEU A 49 -9.45 -8.64 -0.65
C LEU A 49 -9.38 -8.92 -2.16
N GLY A 50 -8.50 -9.83 -2.60
CA GLY A 50 -8.32 -10.14 -4.02
C GLY A 50 -7.56 -9.06 -4.80
N LYS A 51 -6.83 -8.17 -4.11
CA LYS A 51 -5.95 -7.15 -4.72
C LYS A 51 -4.51 -7.62 -4.56
N PRO A 52 -3.85 -8.15 -5.62
CA PRO A 52 -2.49 -8.65 -5.50
C PRO A 52 -1.55 -7.58 -4.94
N ALA A 53 -0.85 -7.86 -3.85
CA ALA A 53 -0.02 -6.89 -3.14
C ALA A 53 1.26 -7.52 -2.60
N VAL A 54 2.36 -6.74 -2.59
CA VAL A 54 3.66 -7.17 -2.08
C VAL A 54 4.24 -6.08 -1.19
N ALA A 55 4.64 -6.46 0.03
CA ALA A 55 5.32 -5.58 0.97
C ALA A 55 6.79 -5.39 0.61
N PHE A 56 7.28 -4.16 0.74
CA PHE A 56 8.68 -3.79 0.57
C PHE A 56 9.18 -2.96 1.74
N ARG A 57 10.48 -3.05 2.00
CA ARG A 57 11.21 -2.09 2.85
C ARG A 57 11.96 -1.10 1.98
N LEU A 58 12.10 0.13 2.46
CA LEU A 58 12.85 1.19 1.77
C LEU A 58 14.28 1.36 2.29
N GLY A 59 14.60 0.78 3.45
CA GLY A 59 15.90 0.88 4.10
C GLY A 59 16.27 -0.38 4.86
N GLU A 60 17.36 -0.31 5.61
CA GLU A 60 17.84 -1.41 6.45
C GLU A 60 16.96 -1.60 7.68
N LEU A 61 16.78 -2.86 8.09
CA LEU A 61 16.00 -3.17 9.28
C LEU A 61 16.76 -2.76 10.54
N THR A 62 16.05 -2.22 11.53
CA THR A 62 16.62 -2.00 12.86
C THR A 62 16.82 -3.34 13.60
N PRO A 63 17.65 -3.39 14.67
CA PRO A 63 17.73 -4.57 15.52
C PRO A 63 16.39 -4.97 16.15
N GLU A 64 15.58 -3.98 16.55
CA GLU A 64 14.23 -4.19 17.09
C GLU A 64 13.33 -4.87 16.07
N THR A 65 13.27 -4.34 14.85
CA THR A 65 12.43 -4.90 13.79
C THR A 65 12.88 -6.31 13.41
N ARG A 66 14.19 -6.58 13.37
CA ARG A 66 14.71 -7.94 13.15
C ARG A 66 14.27 -8.90 14.26
N TYR A 67 14.33 -8.46 15.51
CA TYR A 67 13.88 -9.26 16.65
C TYR A 67 12.38 -9.59 16.56
N ILE A 68 11.55 -8.61 16.23
CA ILE A 68 10.09 -8.79 16.06
C ILE A 68 9.80 -9.81 14.96
N LEU A 69 10.40 -9.65 13.78
CA LEU A 69 10.17 -10.56 12.64
C LEU A 69 10.62 -12.00 12.96
N ALA A 70 11.80 -12.16 13.59
CA ALA A 70 12.30 -13.47 13.99
C ALA A 70 11.38 -14.13 15.04
N THR A 71 10.90 -13.34 16.02
CA THR A 71 9.97 -13.81 17.06
C THR A 71 8.63 -14.23 16.45
N ALA A 72 8.13 -13.51 15.46
CA ALA A 72 6.89 -13.82 14.76
C ALA A 72 7.03 -14.95 13.72
N GLY A 73 8.26 -15.38 13.38
CA GLY A 73 8.50 -16.34 12.31
C GLY A 73 8.17 -15.80 10.90
N VAL A 74 8.16 -14.47 10.73
CA VAL A 74 7.79 -13.81 9.47
C VAL A 74 9.04 -13.38 8.70
N GLN A 75 9.04 -13.61 7.39
CA GLN A 75 10.15 -13.17 6.54
C GLN A 75 10.14 -11.65 6.36
N ALA A 76 11.32 -11.06 6.38
CA ALA A 76 11.48 -9.64 6.11
C ALA A 76 11.03 -9.28 4.67
N PRO A 77 10.36 -8.13 4.48
CA PRO A 77 10.09 -7.60 3.15
C PRO A 77 11.35 -7.40 2.32
N ALA A 78 11.24 -7.60 1.02
CA ALA A 78 12.34 -7.32 0.09
C ALA A 78 12.66 -5.83 0.07
N LEU A 79 13.94 -5.48 -0.10
CA LEU A 79 14.34 -4.09 -0.35
C LEU A 79 13.81 -3.64 -1.71
N LEU A 80 13.14 -2.49 -1.75
CA LEU A 80 12.70 -1.88 -3.00
C LEU A 80 13.94 -1.39 -3.79
N LYS A 81 14.20 -2.02 -4.94
CA LYS A 81 15.33 -1.66 -5.83
C LYS A 81 14.89 -1.03 -7.15
N GLY A 82 13.60 -1.09 -7.46
CA GLY A 82 13.04 -0.63 -8.73
C GLY A 82 12.45 0.76 -8.67
N ASP A 83 12.32 1.38 -9.84
CA ASP A 83 11.59 2.63 -10.02
C ASP A 83 10.06 2.42 -9.90
N LEU A 84 9.37 3.41 -9.33
CA LEU A 84 7.93 3.36 -9.05
C LEU A 84 7.07 4.03 -10.14
N ARG A 85 7.66 4.49 -11.25
CA ARG A 85 6.88 5.11 -12.33
C ARG A 85 5.77 4.18 -12.82
N ASP A 86 4.56 4.73 -12.84
CA ASP A 86 3.33 4.04 -13.24
C ASP A 86 3.03 2.76 -12.42
N ARG A 87 3.65 2.61 -11.24
CA ARG A 87 3.34 1.57 -10.27
C ARG A 87 2.25 2.07 -9.34
N LYS A 88 1.29 1.19 -9.05
CA LYS A 88 0.32 1.42 -7.99
C LYS A 88 0.97 1.14 -6.65
N VAL A 89 0.88 2.09 -5.73
CA VAL A 89 1.50 2.00 -4.42
C VAL A 89 0.48 2.22 -3.30
N TRP A 90 0.73 1.55 -2.17
CA TRP A 90 -0.01 1.74 -0.93
C TRP A 90 0.97 2.14 0.15
N LEU A 91 0.76 3.31 0.73
CA LEU A 91 1.66 3.86 1.75
C LEU A 91 1.13 3.50 3.13
N VAL A 92 2.05 3.15 4.02
CA VAL A 92 1.74 3.02 5.45
C VAL A 92 2.64 3.96 6.23
N ASP A 93 2.15 4.53 7.32
CA ASP A 93 3.00 5.16 8.34
C ASP A 93 3.75 6.43 7.89
N PHE A 94 3.39 7.01 6.75
CA PHE A 94 3.85 8.35 6.35
C PHE A 94 2.98 9.01 5.29
N THR A 95 3.02 10.34 5.27
CA THR A 95 2.42 11.20 4.23
C THR A 95 3.29 12.37 3.78
N ASP A 96 4.52 12.52 4.29
CA ASP A 96 5.52 13.46 3.76
C ASP A 96 6.28 12.79 2.59
N ILE A 97 6.25 13.37 1.38
CA ILE A 97 6.78 12.74 0.16
C ILE A 97 8.29 12.48 0.25
N GLU A 98 9.01 13.31 1.00
CA GLU A 98 10.45 13.25 1.23
C GLU A 98 10.86 12.01 2.05
N GLN A 99 9.92 11.42 2.77
CA GLN A 99 10.11 10.16 3.50
C GLN A 99 9.95 8.93 2.58
N GLY A 100 9.52 9.10 1.33
CA GLY A 100 9.43 8.04 0.34
C GLY A 100 10.70 7.88 -0.51
N PRO A 101 10.70 6.93 -1.47
CA PRO A 101 11.75 6.84 -2.49
C PRO A 101 11.62 8.02 -3.48
N ALA A 102 12.72 8.39 -4.14
CA ALA A 102 12.76 9.52 -5.07
C ALA A 102 11.78 9.42 -6.24
N SER A 103 11.38 8.20 -6.61
CA SER A 103 10.40 7.92 -7.68
C SER A 103 8.95 7.86 -7.21
N LEU A 104 8.65 8.08 -5.92
CA LEU A 104 7.29 8.11 -5.40
C LEU A 104 6.37 9.11 -6.12
N PRO A 105 6.81 10.34 -6.48
CA PRO A 105 5.98 11.29 -7.23
C PRO A 105 5.57 10.81 -8.64
N ASP A 106 6.33 9.85 -9.20
CA ASP A 106 6.06 9.26 -10.51
C ASP A 106 5.07 8.09 -10.44
N SER A 107 4.69 7.66 -9.23
CA SER A 107 3.79 6.53 -8.97
C SER A 107 2.31 6.92 -8.94
N ASP A 108 1.44 5.92 -8.89
CA ASP A 108 0.00 6.07 -8.65
C ASP A 108 -0.30 5.63 -7.20
N VAL A 109 -0.37 6.60 -6.29
CA VAL A 109 -0.71 6.32 -4.87
C VAL A 109 -2.21 6.04 -4.79
N VAL A 110 -2.55 4.79 -4.54
CA VAL A 110 -3.95 4.33 -4.50
C VAL A 110 -4.49 4.15 -3.09
N GLY A 111 -3.62 4.11 -2.07
CA GLY A 111 -4.04 4.03 -0.69
C GLY A 111 -2.98 4.51 0.31
N VAL A 112 -3.46 4.96 1.46
CA VAL A 112 -2.64 5.44 2.58
C VAL A 112 -3.28 5.01 3.90
N ILE A 113 -2.50 4.41 4.80
CA ILE A 113 -2.89 4.21 6.20
C ILE A 113 -1.82 4.87 7.07
N ASP A 114 -2.18 5.85 7.88
CA ASP A 114 -1.19 6.64 8.63
C ASP A 114 -1.77 7.08 9.99
N HIS A 115 -0.89 7.48 10.89
CA HIS A 115 -1.24 8.07 12.18
C HIS A 115 -0.53 9.40 12.47
N HIS A 116 0.34 9.84 11.55
CA HIS A 116 1.00 11.13 11.60
C HIS A 116 0.08 12.28 11.17
N ARG A 117 0.60 13.51 11.31
CA ARG A 117 0.01 14.68 10.63
C ARG A 117 0.04 14.46 9.13
N LEU A 118 -0.92 15.03 8.40
CA LEU A 118 -0.84 15.05 6.94
C LEU A 118 0.37 15.87 6.47
N GLY A 119 1.15 15.24 5.59
CA GLY A 119 2.36 15.79 5.00
C GLY A 119 2.17 16.46 3.64
N THR A 120 3.23 16.41 2.84
CA THR A 120 3.38 17.03 1.51
C THR A 120 2.92 16.18 0.34
N LEU A 121 2.44 14.96 0.59
CA LEU A 121 1.96 14.04 -0.46
C LEU A 121 0.79 14.65 -1.26
N VAL A 122 0.94 14.66 -2.59
CA VAL A 122 -0.12 15.02 -3.54
C VAL A 122 -0.32 13.85 -4.50
N THR A 123 -1.56 13.41 -4.68
CA THR A 123 -1.90 12.26 -5.55
C THR A 123 -2.55 12.71 -6.86
N ARG A 124 -2.38 11.91 -7.91
CA ARG A 124 -2.98 12.17 -9.24
C ARG A 124 -4.48 11.85 -9.26
N ASN A 125 -4.86 10.77 -8.58
CA ASN A 125 -6.23 10.29 -8.46
C ASN A 125 -6.62 10.26 -6.97
N PRO A 126 -7.92 10.26 -6.64
CA PRO A 126 -8.39 10.05 -5.26
C PRO A 126 -7.89 8.71 -4.70
N PRO A 127 -7.12 8.69 -3.60
CA PRO A 127 -6.69 7.48 -2.92
C PRO A 127 -7.68 7.05 -1.82
N ASP A 128 -7.62 5.78 -1.41
CA ASP A 128 -8.28 5.29 -0.19
C ASP A 128 -7.43 5.63 1.05
N VAL A 129 -7.93 6.47 1.95
CA VAL A 129 -7.11 7.09 3.01
C VAL A 129 -7.70 6.88 4.40
N TRP A 130 -6.91 6.26 5.27
CA TRP A 130 -7.24 6.00 6.67
C TRP A 130 -6.21 6.64 7.58
N VAL A 131 -6.56 7.80 8.16
CA VAL A 131 -5.71 8.50 9.12
C VAL A 131 -6.42 8.69 10.44
N ARG A 132 -5.77 8.32 11.55
CA ARG A 132 -6.32 8.44 12.90
C ARG A 132 -5.24 8.94 13.87
N ALA A 133 -5.64 9.79 14.81
CA ALA A 133 -4.77 10.27 15.87
C ALA A 133 -4.60 9.20 16.97
N VAL A 134 -3.88 8.13 16.63
CA VAL A 134 -3.53 7.01 17.53
C VAL A 134 -2.01 6.86 17.60
N GLY A 135 -1.52 6.05 18.53
CA GLY A 135 -0.08 5.92 18.77
C GLY A 135 0.71 5.08 17.76
N CYS A 136 0.04 4.37 16.85
CA CYS A 136 0.68 3.42 15.94
C CYS A 136 -0.21 3.15 14.71
N CYS A 137 0.39 3.09 13.52
CA CYS A 137 -0.27 2.75 12.26
C CYS A 137 -0.95 1.37 12.33
N ALA A 138 -0.31 0.38 12.97
CA ALA A 138 -0.90 -0.94 13.20
C ALA A 138 -2.21 -0.90 14.02
N THR A 139 -2.42 0.13 14.85
CA THR A 139 -3.72 0.32 15.54
C THR A 139 -4.83 0.70 14.57
N VAL A 140 -4.53 1.53 13.56
CA VAL A 140 -5.48 1.88 12.50
C VAL A 140 -5.79 0.65 11.66
N ILE A 141 -4.77 -0.14 11.31
CA ILE A 141 -4.94 -1.39 10.56
C ILE A 141 -5.82 -2.37 11.33
N LEU A 142 -5.59 -2.53 12.64
CA LEU A 142 -6.43 -3.39 13.46
C LEU A 142 -7.91 -2.99 13.39
N GLN A 143 -8.22 -1.69 13.43
CA GLN A 143 -9.60 -1.18 13.30
C GLN A 143 -10.22 -1.44 11.92
N ILE A 144 -9.41 -1.56 10.87
CA ILE A 144 -9.89 -1.90 9.51
C ILE A 144 -10.24 -3.39 9.43
N LEU A 145 -9.53 -4.24 10.19
CA LEU A 145 -9.68 -5.69 10.16
C LEU A 145 -10.81 -6.22 11.05
N THR A 146 -11.31 -5.42 11.99
CA THR A 146 -12.34 -5.80 12.99
C THR A 146 -13.67 -5.11 12.73
#